data_AF-A0A4R5Q775-F1
#
_entry.id   AF-A0A4R5Q775-F1
#
_cell.length_a   1.000
_cell.length_b   1.000
_cell.length_c   1.000
_cell.angle_alpha   90.00
_cell.angle_beta   90.00
_cell.angle_gamma   90.00
#
_symmetry.space_group_name_H-M   'P 1'
#
loop_
_entity.id
_entity.type
_entity.pdbx_description
1 polymer ?
#
loop_
_entity_poly.entity_id
_entity_poly.type
_entity_poly.pdbx_seq_one_letter_code
_entity_poly.pdbx_strand_id
1 'polypeptide(L)'
;MTTDPRATYDPESDAIGIYFRPDGAKPGDSAEVAPGLTLDYDAHNRVVGVEILGVRDLLATGRTPPPDGSHLAPYAGRPDELRAALEAYVVAFNGEHAPFLRDVEDAEEVAVATAMLRHAVTKKRPLGWWQIMAALGHPSPSA
;
A
#
# COMPACT_ATOMS: atom_id res chain seq x y z
N MET A 1 3.47 19.07 -15.49
CA MET A 1 2.61 19.69 -14.47
C MET A 1 2.69 18.83 -13.24
N THR A 2 3.27 19.33 -12.15
CA THR A 2 3.39 18.59 -10.90
C THR A 2 2.08 18.76 -10.14
N THR A 3 1.29 17.69 -10.05
CA THR A 3 0.09 17.62 -9.22
C THR A 3 0.55 17.36 -7.79
N ASP A 4 0.50 18.37 -6.92
CA ASP A 4 0.72 18.18 -5.48
C ASP A 4 -0.60 17.69 -4.88
N PRO A 5 -0.74 16.39 -4.55
CA PRO A 5 -2.00 15.85 -4.07
C PRO A 5 -2.33 16.43 -2.70
N ARG A 6 -3.58 16.89 -2.52
CA ARG A 6 -4.05 17.46 -1.25
C ARG A 6 -5.13 16.61 -0.64
N ALA A 7 -4.95 16.29 0.64
CA ALA A 7 -5.96 15.64 1.46
C ALA A 7 -6.72 16.68 2.28
N THR A 8 -8.04 16.62 2.25
CA THR A 8 -8.93 17.46 3.06
C THR A 8 -10.01 16.62 3.69
N TYR A 9 -10.37 16.92 4.94
CA TYR A 9 -11.49 16.30 5.63
C TYR A 9 -12.62 17.31 5.82
N ASP A 10 -13.81 16.96 5.37
CA ASP A 10 -15.04 17.72 5.58
C ASP A 10 -15.83 17.10 6.75
N PRO A 11 -15.92 17.78 7.91
CA PRO A 11 -16.66 17.28 9.05
C PRO A 11 -18.19 17.34 8.89
N GLU A 12 -18.75 18.15 7.99
CA GLU A 12 -20.19 18.17 7.78
C GLU A 12 -20.65 16.93 7.02
N SER A 13 -19.89 16.54 6.00
CA SER A 13 -20.16 15.37 5.16
C SER A 13 -19.55 14.06 5.70
N ASP A 14 -18.73 14.13 6.76
CA ASP A 14 -17.92 13.02 7.28
C ASP A 14 -17.08 12.32 6.19
N ALA A 15 -16.40 13.13 5.39
CA ALA A 15 -15.72 12.69 4.18
C ALA A 15 -14.25 13.13 4.16
N ILE A 16 -13.35 12.24 3.72
CA ILE A 16 -11.96 12.59 3.40
C ILE A 16 -11.73 12.47 1.90
N GLY A 17 -11.30 13.59 1.29
CA GLY A 17 -10.99 13.67 -0.13
C GLY A 17 -9.49 13.81 -0.36
N ILE A 18 -8.97 13.13 -1.38
CA ILE A 18 -7.62 13.33 -1.92
C ILE A 18 -7.78 13.83 -3.35
N TYR A 19 -7.28 15.03 -3.61
CA TYR A 19 -7.45 15.72 -4.88
C TYR A 19 -6.11 15.89 -5.60
N PHE A 20 -6.10 15.57 -6.89
CA PHE A 20 -4.92 15.64 -7.76
C PHE A 20 -4.90 16.90 -8.64
N ARG A 21 -5.97 17.70 -8.57
CA ARG A 21 -6.14 18.92 -9.36
C ARG A 21 -5.49 20.15 -8.70
N PRO A 22 -5.21 21.22 -9.46
CA PRO A 22 -4.80 22.50 -8.89
C PRO A 22 -5.82 23.05 -7.89
N ASP A 23 -5.34 23.83 -6.93
CA ASP A 23 -6.18 24.46 -5.90
C ASP A 23 -7.37 25.21 -6.47
N GLY A 24 -8.56 24.95 -5.91
CA GLY A 24 -9.79 25.63 -6.29
C GLY A 24 -10.40 25.16 -7.61
N ALA A 25 -9.77 24.22 -8.33
CA ALA A 25 -10.45 23.53 -9.42
C ALA A 25 -11.67 22.79 -8.86
N LYS A 26 -12.79 22.82 -9.59
CA LYS A 26 -14.03 22.14 -9.20
C LYS A 26 -14.16 20.81 -9.95
N PRO A 27 -14.68 19.75 -9.32
CA PRO A 27 -15.04 18.54 -10.04
C PRO A 27 -16.18 18.86 -10.99
N GLY A 28 -16.20 18.18 -12.14
CA GLY A 28 -17.29 18.29 -13.10
C GLY A 28 -18.42 17.32 -12.75
N ASP A 29 -18.05 16.07 -12.44
CA ASP A 29 -18.96 14.98 -12.11
C ASP A 29 -18.35 14.09 -11.03
N SER A 30 -19.19 13.35 -10.32
CA SER A 30 -18.78 12.42 -9.26
C SER A 30 -19.59 11.13 -9.34
N ALA A 31 -18.94 9.98 -9.13
CA ALA A 31 -19.62 8.69 -9.11
C ALA A 31 -19.13 7.81 -7.96
N GLU A 32 -20.08 7.24 -7.20
CA GLU A 32 -19.80 6.19 -6.23
C GLU A 32 -19.49 4.89 -6.98
N VAL A 33 -18.27 4.37 -6.79
CA VAL A 33 -17.79 3.16 -7.48
C VAL A 33 -17.79 1.93 -6.58
N ALA A 34 -17.89 2.14 -5.27
CA ALA A 34 -18.13 1.15 -4.24
C ALA A 34 -18.77 1.84 -3.02
N PRO A 35 -19.46 1.11 -2.13
CA PRO A 35 -20.05 1.69 -0.94
C PRO A 35 -19.05 2.55 -0.14
N GLY A 36 -19.34 3.85 -0.02
CA GLY A 36 -18.51 4.82 0.69
C GLY A 36 -17.24 5.26 -0.03
N LEU A 37 -17.09 4.94 -1.32
CA LEU A 37 -15.96 5.35 -2.16
C LEU A 37 -16.45 6.03 -3.44
N THR A 38 -16.14 7.32 -3.57
CA THR A 38 -16.53 8.17 -4.69
C THR A 38 -15.30 8.61 -5.49
N LEU A 39 -15.43 8.66 -6.81
CA LEU A 39 -14.45 9.23 -7.72
C LEU A 39 -14.98 10.52 -8.32
N ASP A 40 -14.12 11.54 -8.35
CA ASP A 40 -14.36 12.81 -9.01
C ASP A 40 -13.74 12.82 -10.40
N TYR A 41 -14.51 13.26 -11.39
CA TYR A 41 -14.09 13.34 -12.78
C TYR A 41 -14.03 14.79 -13.28
N ASP A 42 -13.09 15.04 -14.18
CA ASP A 42 -13.08 16.26 -14.99
C ASP A 42 -13.96 16.13 -16.24
N ALA A 43 -14.06 17.21 -17.02
CA ALA A 43 -14.82 17.25 -18.27
C ALA A 43 -14.30 16.29 -19.37
N HIS A 44 -13.21 15.57 -19.14
CA HIS A 44 -12.63 14.58 -20.06
C HIS A 44 -12.71 13.16 -19.47
N ASN A 45 -13.54 12.95 -18.43
CA ASN A 45 -13.69 11.70 -17.71
C ASN A 45 -12.39 11.17 -17.10
N ARG A 46 -11.47 12.06 -16.73
CA ARG A 46 -10.25 11.68 -16.00
C ARG A 46 -10.49 11.85 -14.51
N VAL A 47 -10.00 10.90 -13.71
CA VAL A 47 -10.05 10.98 -12.26
C VAL A 47 -9.19 12.15 -11.77
N VAL A 48 -9.80 13.05 -11.00
CA VAL A 48 -9.15 14.23 -10.41
C VAL A 48 -9.28 14.28 -8.89
N GLY A 49 -10.06 13.37 -8.31
CA GLY A 49 -10.17 13.18 -6.87
C GLY A 49 -10.72 11.80 -6.52
N VAL A 50 -10.42 11.39 -5.29
CA VAL A 50 -11.03 10.23 -4.64
C VAL A 50 -11.55 10.69 -3.28
N GLU A 51 -12.74 10.26 -2.92
CA GLU A 51 -13.38 10.61 -1.65
C GLU A 51 -13.85 9.34 -0.94
N ILE A 52 -13.55 9.27 0.36
CA ILE A 52 -13.99 8.20 1.25
C ILE A 52 -14.98 8.81 2.23
N LEU A 53 -16.18 8.22 2.31
CA LEU A 53 -17.28 8.67 3.16
C LEU A 53 -17.34 7.85 4.46
N GLY A 54 -17.99 8.40 5.49
CA GLY A 54 -18.19 7.70 6.77
C GLY A 54 -16.90 7.53 7.57
N VAL A 55 -16.01 8.53 7.51
CA VAL A 55 -14.67 8.45 8.11
C VAL A 55 -14.74 8.21 9.62
N ARG A 56 -15.67 8.83 10.34
CA ARG A 56 -15.82 8.62 11.78
C ARG A 56 -16.13 7.17 12.09
N ASP A 57 -17.03 6.55 11.34
CA ASP A 57 -17.38 5.15 11.54
C ASP A 57 -16.19 4.24 11.25
N LEU A 58 -15.47 4.49 10.13
CA LEU A 58 -14.23 3.79 9.79
C LEU A 58 -13.17 3.89 10.90
N LEU A 59 -13.01 5.08 11.50
CA LEU A 59 -12.05 5.31 12.59
C LEU A 59 -12.55 4.72 13.92
N ALA A 60 -13.85 4.76 14.19
CA ALA A 60 -14.47 4.28 15.43
C ALA A 60 -14.53 2.76 15.51
N THR A 61 -14.72 2.08 14.37
CA THR A 61 -14.69 0.61 14.34
C THR A 61 -13.28 0.05 14.60
N GLY A 62 -12.26 0.90 14.60
CA GLY A 62 -10.87 0.47 14.52
C GLY A 62 -10.66 -0.47 13.32
N ARG A 63 -9.45 -1.00 13.16
CA ARG A 63 -9.30 -2.16 12.29
C ARG A 63 -9.98 -3.35 12.97
N THR A 64 -11.16 -3.73 12.52
CA THR A 64 -11.51 -5.15 12.52
C THR A 64 -10.98 -5.66 11.18
N PRO A 65 -9.81 -6.31 11.12
CA PRO A 65 -9.44 -7.04 9.91
C PRO A 65 -10.63 -7.97 9.61
N PRO A 66 -11.04 -8.14 8.36
CA PRO A 66 -11.95 -9.22 8.05
C PRO A 66 -11.29 -10.54 8.54
N PRO A 67 -12.08 -11.59 8.88
CA PRO A 67 -11.53 -12.84 9.46
C PRO A 67 -10.35 -13.45 8.67
N ASP A 68 -10.23 -13.06 7.40
CA ASP A 68 -9.26 -13.42 6.38
C ASP A 68 -8.21 -12.32 6.03
N GLY A 69 -8.10 -11.26 6.82
CA GLY A 69 -6.91 -10.38 6.85
C GLY A 69 -7.07 -8.99 6.25
N SER A 70 -6.39 -8.02 6.85
CA SER A 70 -6.38 -6.62 6.39
C SER A 70 -5.88 -6.49 4.95
N HIS A 71 -6.26 -5.44 4.22
CA HIS A 71 -5.69 -5.10 2.90
C HIS A 71 -4.17 -4.79 2.89
N LEU A 72 -3.46 -4.97 4.02
CA LEU A 72 -2.00 -5.18 4.05
C LEU A 72 -1.60 -6.67 3.86
N ALA A 73 -2.52 -7.51 3.39
CA ALA A 73 -2.33 -8.94 3.17
C ALA A 73 -1.91 -9.37 1.74
N PRO A 74 -0.86 -8.80 1.11
CA PRO A 74 -0.05 -9.61 0.19
C PRO A 74 0.73 -10.73 0.91
N TYR A 75 0.61 -10.84 2.25
CA TYR A 75 1.47 -11.66 3.10
C TYR A 75 0.71 -12.66 3.99
N ALA A 76 -0.63 -12.68 3.98
CA ALA A 76 -1.39 -13.73 4.66
C ALA A 76 -1.22 -15.04 3.88
N GLY A 77 -0.67 -16.06 4.53
CA GLY A 77 -0.31 -17.35 3.91
C GLY A 77 1.19 -17.67 3.88
N ARG A 78 2.06 -16.72 4.27
CA ARG A 78 3.51 -16.98 4.33
C ARG A 78 3.90 -17.78 5.57
N PRO A 79 4.95 -18.61 5.48
CA PRO A 79 5.50 -19.28 6.66
C PRO A 79 5.89 -18.25 7.74
N ASP A 80 5.64 -18.62 9.00
CA ASP A 80 5.81 -17.72 10.14
C ASP A 80 7.20 -17.07 10.22
N GLU A 81 8.25 -17.78 9.78
CA GLU A 81 9.61 -17.27 9.80
C GLU A 81 9.87 -16.12 8.81
N LEU A 82 9.26 -16.16 7.63
CA LEU A 82 9.37 -15.12 6.62
C LEU A 82 8.59 -13.88 7.05
N ARG A 83 7.39 -14.10 7.61
CA ARG A 83 6.59 -13.03 8.20
C ARG A 83 7.37 -12.32 9.32
N ALA A 84 7.94 -13.07 10.27
CA ALA A 84 8.72 -12.51 11.36
C ALA A 84 9.97 -11.74 10.87
N ALA A 85 10.65 -12.25 9.84
CA ALA A 85 11.81 -11.57 9.25
C ALA A 85 11.41 -10.26 8.54
N LEU A 86 10.27 -10.25 7.85
CA LEU A 86 9.74 -9.05 7.19
C LEU A 86 9.31 -7.99 8.21
N GLU A 87 8.62 -8.39 9.29
CA GLU A 87 8.25 -7.50 10.39
C GLU A 87 9.51 -6.84 11.01
N ALA A 88 10.54 -7.63 11.31
CA ALA A 88 11.80 -7.11 11.82
C ALA A 88 12.50 -6.16 10.84
N TYR A 89 12.43 -6.44 9.54
CA TYR A 89 12.97 -5.56 8.49
C TYR A 89 12.25 -4.22 8.45
N VAL A 90 10.91 -4.21 8.43
CA VAL A 90 10.11 -2.98 8.37
C VAL A 90 10.35 -2.10 9.59
N VAL A 91 10.49 -2.69 10.78
CA VAL A 91 10.83 -1.96 12.00
C VAL A 91 12.23 -1.35 11.91
N ALA A 92 13.23 -2.09 11.42
CA ALA A 92 14.61 -1.61 11.32
C ALA A 92 14.80 -0.49 10.30
N PHE A 93 13.99 -0.46 9.24
CA PHE A 93 14.07 0.48 8.13
C PHE A 93 12.79 1.30 7.98
N ASN A 94 12.25 1.79 9.09
CA ASN A 94 11.04 2.62 9.08
C ASN A 94 11.23 3.87 8.21
N GLY A 95 10.34 4.08 7.24
CA GLY A 95 10.42 5.16 6.25
C GLY A 95 11.04 4.76 4.91
N GLU A 96 11.67 3.58 4.82
CA GLU A 96 12.16 3.00 3.57
C GLU A 96 11.10 2.07 2.94
N HIS A 97 11.16 1.88 1.61
CA HIS A 97 10.29 0.92 0.93
C HIS A 97 10.67 -0.52 1.31
N ALA A 98 9.67 -1.35 1.64
CA ALA A 98 9.86 -2.79 1.80
C ALA A 98 10.23 -3.44 0.45
N PRO A 99 11.09 -4.47 0.43
CA PRO A 99 11.37 -5.20 -0.80
C PRO A 99 10.11 -5.92 -1.29
N PHE A 100 9.94 -5.96 -2.61
CA PHE A 100 8.88 -6.70 -3.25
C PHE A 100 9.09 -8.20 -3.07
N LEU A 101 8.01 -8.85 -2.67
CA LEU A 101 7.95 -10.29 -2.52
C LEU A 101 6.59 -10.72 -3.06
N ARG A 102 6.57 -11.50 -4.12
CA ARG A 102 5.33 -12.04 -4.69
C ARG A 102 5.52 -13.52 -4.98
N ASP A 103 4.50 -14.31 -4.68
CA ASP A 103 4.43 -15.75 -4.99
C ASP A 103 5.58 -16.58 -4.36
N VAL A 104 6.21 -16.08 -3.28
CA VAL A 104 7.24 -16.79 -2.49
C VAL A 104 6.54 -17.75 -1.53
N GLU A 105 6.37 -19.00 -1.95
CA GLU A 105 5.58 -20.01 -1.24
C GLU A 105 6.37 -21.29 -0.92
N ASP A 106 7.33 -21.68 -1.77
CA ASP A 106 8.11 -22.88 -1.49
C ASP A 106 9.17 -22.63 -0.41
N ALA A 107 9.57 -23.73 0.25
CA ALA A 107 10.44 -23.66 1.42
C ALA A 107 11.85 -23.13 1.10
N GLU A 108 12.35 -23.32 -0.12
CA GLU A 108 13.68 -22.85 -0.51
C GLU A 108 13.67 -21.34 -0.76
N GLU A 109 12.70 -20.85 -1.52
CA GLU A 109 12.51 -19.42 -1.74
C GLU A 109 12.23 -18.67 -0.42
N VAL A 110 11.42 -19.27 0.45
CA VAL A 110 11.15 -18.74 1.80
C VAL A 110 12.45 -18.63 2.62
N ALA A 111 13.30 -19.66 2.60
CA ALA A 111 14.57 -19.65 3.31
C ALA A 111 15.51 -18.56 2.78
N VAL A 112 15.60 -18.40 1.45
CA VAL A 112 16.43 -17.37 0.81
C VAL A 112 15.92 -15.97 1.14
N ALA A 113 14.62 -15.71 0.97
CA ALA A 113 14.01 -14.42 1.29
C ALA A 113 14.20 -14.05 2.77
N THR A 114 13.98 -15.01 3.67
CA THR A 114 14.18 -14.86 5.12
C THR A 114 15.63 -14.53 5.45
N ALA A 115 16.59 -15.23 4.86
CA ALA A 115 18.01 -15.00 5.07
C ALA A 115 18.44 -13.61 4.59
N MET A 116 17.96 -13.18 3.42
CA MET A 116 18.25 -11.85 2.87
C MET A 116 17.72 -10.73 3.75
N LEU A 117 16.47 -10.82 4.22
CA LEU A 117 15.86 -9.85 5.14
C LEU A 117 16.66 -9.73 6.44
N ARG A 118 17.00 -10.88 7.07
CA ARG A 118 17.80 -10.92 8.30
C ARG A 118 19.21 -10.35 8.09
N HIS A 119 19.82 -10.66 6.95
CA HIS A 119 21.14 -10.13 6.61
C HIS A 119 21.12 -8.62 6.44
N ALA A 120 20.11 -8.08 5.75
CA ALA A 120 19.93 -6.65 5.56
C ALA A 120 19.81 -5.91 6.90
N VAL A 121 18.95 -6.40 7.81
CA VAL A 121 18.81 -5.87 9.18
C VAL A 121 20.15 -5.91 9.93
N THR A 122 20.84 -7.05 9.89
CA THR A 122 22.15 -7.22 10.56
C THR A 122 23.21 -6.25 10.02
N LYS A 123 23.22 -6.01 8.71
CA LYS A 123 24.14 -5.08 8.05
C LYS A 123 23.68 -3.63 8.08
N LYS A 124 22.49 -3.35 8.63
CA LYS A 124 21.86 -2.02 8.64
C LYS A 124 21.82 -1.39 7.25
N ARG A 125 21.56 -2.20 6.22
CA ARG A 125 21.50 -1.75 4.84
C ARG A 125 20.20 -2.26 4.20
N PRO A 126 19.29 -1.37 3.76
CA PRO A 126 18.05 -1.79 3.15
C PRO A 126 18.30 -2.50 1.82
N LEU A 127 17.38 -3.39 1.47
CA LEU A 127 17.35 -4.07 0.18
C LEU A 127 16.65 -3.18 -0.86
N GLY A 128 17.10 -3.28 -2.11
CA GLY A 128 16.36 -2.68 -3.23
C GLY A 128 15.01 -3.35 -3.44
N TRP A 129 14.06 -2.61 -4.04
CA TRP A 129 12.69 -3.07 -4.31
C TRP A 129 12.62 -4.46 -4.97
N TRP A 130 13.47 -4.79 -5.93
CA TRP A 130 13.45 -6.09 -6.65
C TRP A 130 14.52 -7.10 -6.19
N GLN A 131 15.30 -6.78 -5.16
CA GLN A 131 16.54 -7.50 -4.89
C GLN A 131 16.30 -8.95 -4.46
N ILE A 132 15.22 -9.23 -3.73
CA ILE A 132 14.89 -10.60 -3.33
C ILE A 132 14.41 -11.40 -4.54
N MET A 133 13.49 -10.87 -5.34
CA MET A 133 13.01 -11.56 -6.55
C MET A 133 14.14 -11.89 -7.54
N ALA A 134 15.12 -10.99 -7.69
CA ALA A 134 16.30 -11.25 -8.51
C ALA A 134 17.16 -12.40 -7.96
N ALA A 135 17.30 -12.51 -6.63
CA ALA A 135 18.03 -13.59 -5.99
C ALA A 135 17.31 -14.95 -6.11
N LEU A 136 15.98 -14.92 -6.19
CA LEU A 136 15.14 -16.08 -6.48
C LEU A 136 15.08 -16.43 -7.98
N GLY A 137 15.76 -15.65 -8.84
CA GLY A 137 15.82 -15.91 -10.28
C GLY A 137 14.64 -15.40 -11.10
N HIS A 138 13.74 -14.60 -10.52
CA HIS A 138 12.65 -14.00 -11.29
C HIS A 138 13.15 -12.82 -12.15
N PRO A 139 12.68 -12.72 -13.40
CA PRO A 139 13.03 -11.62 -14.28
C PRO A 139 12.53 -10.28 -13.71
N SER A 140 13.33 -9.22 -13.89
CA SER A 140 12.90 -7.87 -13.53
C SER A 140 11.68 -7.48 -14.38
N PRO A 141 10.69 -6.76 -13.83
CA PRO A 141 9.54 -6.26 -14.60
C PRO A 141 9.92 -5.24 -15.68
N SER A 142 11.19 -4.87 -15.77
CA SER A 142 11.79 -3.97 -16.77
C SER A 142 12.75 -4.66 -17.75
N ALA A 143 12.77 -6.00 -17.80
CA ALA A 143 13.56 -6.81 -18.74
C ALA A 143 12.73 -7.32 -19.92
#